data_AF-A0A524AE15-F1
#
_entry.id   AF-A0A524AE15-F1
#
_cell.length_a   1.000
_cell.length_b   1.000
_cell.length_c   1.000
_cell.angle_alpha   90.00
_cell.angle_beta   90.00
_cell.angle_gamma   90.00
#
_symmetry.space_group_name_H-M   'P 1'
#
loop_
_entity.id
_entity.type
_entity.pdbx_description
1 polymer ?
#
loop_
_entity_poly.entity_id
_entity_poly.type
_entity_poly.pdbx_seq_one_letter_code
_entity_poly.pdbx_strand_id
1 'polypeptide(L)'
;FGGSVAVGDVNGDGKADMAIGAPWEDVGGNAEQGRAYVFSSDISTPMPPHGRAGDADGDTVPDASDNCPLVDNPDQTDSDGDGIGDACEGLALGIPLGPGWNHVCYTEAEQPIEHALAAFMDGVAAVYRLRPDQGYDRWFPRRPEVSNITTVSPYKPLLLLMSESTVWAQQPTMLLTSASLTQGWNSVCYTGTAKSPEGATSSIAEDFAILYMFGSDGAGRRYGPGRPEVSNIAQLERYDTVLMLATEPGATTWTFEP
;
A
#
# COMPACT_ATOMS: atom_id res chain seq x y z
N PHE A 1 -20.10 -26.37 -11.07
CA PHE A 1 -19.18 -25.22 -11.16
C PHE A 1 -17.76 -25.69 -10.83
N GLY A 2 -16.73 -25.27 -11.58
CA GLY A 2 -15.32 -25.61 -11.30
C GLY A 2 -14.80 -26.96 -11.86
N GLY A 3 -15.52 -27.59 -12.79
CA GLY A 3 -15.09 -28.88 -13.38
C GLY A 3 -13.98 -28.77 -14.43
N SER A 4 -13.73 -27.55 -14.91
CA SER A 4 -12.62 -27.19 -15.80
C SER A 4 -12.28 -25.71 -15.61
N VAL A 5 -11.03 -25.33 -15.83
CA VAL A 5 -10.52 -23.96 -15.71
C VAL A 5 -9.58 -23.69 -16.88
N ALA A 6 -9.69 -22.51 -17.47
CA ALA A 6 -8.74 -21.96 -18.43
C ALA A 6 -8.39 -20.52 -18.05
N VAL A 7 -7.17 -20.11 -18.33
CA VAL A 7 -6.66 -18.76 -18.06
C VAL A 7 -6.07 -18.21 -19.35
N GLY A 8 -6.41 -16.98 -19.69
CA GLY A 8 -5.93 -16.29 -20.88
C GLY A 8 -6.60 -14.94 -21.02
N ASP A 9 -5.98 -14.05 -21.78
CA ASP A 9 -6.55 -12.75 -22.12
C ASP A 9 -7.69 -12.97 -23.15
N VAL A 10 -8.94 -12.98 -22.69
CA VAL A 10 -10.10 -13.29 -23.56
C VAL A 10 -10.79 -12.03 -24.08
N ASN A 11 -10.56 -10.89 -23.45
CA ASN A 11 -11.10 -9.59 -23.84
C ASN A 11 -10.08 -8.70 -24.59
N GLY A 12 -8.81 -9.08 -24.61
CA GLY A 12 -7.71 -8.36 -25.27
C GLY A 12 -7.14 -7.20 -24.44
N ASP A 13 -7.31 -7.21 -23.11
CA ASP A 13 -6.89 -6.14 -22.20
C ASP A 13 -5.43 -6.28 -21.71
N GLY A 14 -4.73 -7.34 -22.13
CA GLY A 14 -3.35 -7.62 -21.74
C GLY A 14 -3.20 -8.20 -20.33
N LYS A 15 -4.29 -8.42 -19.60
CA LYS A 15 -4.33 -9.12 -18.32
C LYS A 15 -4.92 -10.52 -18.52
N ALA A 16 -4.64 -11.40 -17.56
CA ALA A 16 -5.12 -12.78 -17.63
C ALA A 16 -6.54 -12.88 -17.06
N ASP A 17 -7.51 -13.25 -17.90
CA ASP A 17 -8.86 -13.57 -17.47
C ASP A 17 -8.99 -15.04 -17.08
N MET A 18 -10.06 -15.36 -16.35
CA MET A 18 -10.35 -16.72 -15.92
C MET A 18 -11.68 -17.21 -16.47
N ALA A 19 -11.66 -18.33 -17.19
CA ALA A 19 -12.85 -19.05 -17.61
C ALA A 19 -13.04 -20.32 -16.76
N ILE A 20 -14.23 -20.51 -16.18
CA ILE A 20 -14.58 -21.66 -15.33
C ILE A 20 -15.77 -22.41 -15.92
N GLY A 21 -15.60 -23.70 -16.17
CA GLY A 21 -16.66 -24.59 -16.64
C GLY A 21 -17.52 -25.16 -15.50
N ALA A 22 -18.84 -25.15 -15.70
CA ALA A 22 -19.85 -25.82 -14.90
C ALA A 22 -20.60 -26.82 -15.80
N PRO A 23 -20.04 -28.02 -16.04
CA PRO A 23 -20.56 -28.95 -17.06
C PRO A 23 -21.96 -29.50 -16.77
N TRP A 24 -22.40 -29.47 -15.51
CA TRP A 24 -23.69 -30.03 -15.06
C TRP A 24 -24.71 -28.97 -14.64
N GLU A 25 -24.54 -27.73 -15.12
CA GLU A 25 -25.46 -26.66 -14.76
C GLU A 25 -26.73 -26.70 -15.62
N ASP A 26 -27.89 -26.58 -14.96
CA ASP A 26 -29.17 -26.42 -15.62
C ASP A 26 -29.33 -24.99 -16.13
N VAL A 27 -29.59 -24.82 -17.43
CA VAL A 27 -29.67 -23.49 -18.08
C VAL A 27 -31.02 -23.35 -18.79
N GLY A 28 -31.79 -22.34 -18.40
CA GLY A 28 -33.07 -22.02 -19.06
C GLY A 28 -34.10 -23.16 -19.06
N GLY A 29 -34.02 -24.07 -18.07
CA GLY A 29 -34.91 -25.23 -17.97
C GLY A 29 -34.38 -26.51 -18.63
N ASN A 30 -33.22 -26.48 -19.28
CA ASN A 30 -32.55 -27.68 -19.79
C ASN A 30 -31.62 -28.24 -18.73
N ALA A 31 -31.85 -29.51 -18.36
CA ALA A 31 -31.01 -30.20 -17.39
C ALA A 31 -29.61 -30.47 -17.96
N GLU A 32 -28.57 -30.24 -17.14
CA GLU A 32 -27.16 -30.57 -17.44
C GLU A 32 -26.61 -29.98 -18.76
N GLN A 33 -27.21 -28.90 -19.27
CA GLN A 33 -26.76 -28.25 -20.50
C GLN A 33 -25.32 -27.69 -20.37
N GLY A 34 -24.93 -27.35 -19.15
CA GLY A 34 -23.63 -26.80 -18.81
C GLY A 34 -23.51 -25.32 -19.11
N ARG A 35 -22.60 -24.65 -18.40
CA ARG A 35 -22.28 -23.23 -18.59
C ARG A 35 -20.79 -22.98 -18.41
N ALA A 36 -20.25 -21.99 -19.10
CA ALA A 36 -18.95 -21.42 -18.81
C ALA A 36 -19.13 -20.00 -18.24
N TYR A 37 -18.39 -19.70 -17.17
CA TYR A 37 -18.32 -18.38 -16.57
C TYR A 37 -16.99 -17.75 -16.93
N VAL A 38 -17.00 -16.49 -17.34
CA VAL A 38 -15.78 -15.71 -17.56
C VAL A 38 -15.72 -14.66 -16.47
N PHE A 39 -14.59 -14.61 -15.77
CA PHE A 39 -14.24 -13.62 -14.78
C PHE A 39 -13.06 -12.85 -15.35
N SER A 40 -13.34 -11.65 -15.84
CA SER A 40 -12.28 -10.76 -16.28
C SER A 40 -11.59 -10.12 -15.09
N SER A 41 -10.29 -9.89 -15.21
CA SER A 41 -9.48 -9.30 -14.13
C SER A 41 -9.65 -7.78 -13.98
N ASP A 42 -10.63 -7.21 -14.71
CA ASP A 42 -11.06 -5.82 -14.60
C ASP A 42 -11.88 -5.57 -13.33
N ILE A 43 -11.18 -5.28 -12.24
CA ILE A 43 -11.63 -4.21 -11.35
C ILE A 43 -11.23 -2.89 -12.02
N SER A 44 -12.07 -2.44 -12.94
CA SER A 44 -12.12 -1.04 -13.35
C SER A 44 -13.53 -0.72 -13.82
N THR A 45 -14.08 0.35 -13.25
CA THR A 45 -15.27 1.03 -13.78
C THR A 45 -15.04 1.38 -15.26
N PRO A 46 -16.09 1.42 -16.10
CA PRO A 46 -15.93 1.57 -17.53
C PRO A 46 -15.33 2.93 -17.87
N MET A 47 -14.08 2.96 -18.33
CA MET A 47 -13.49 4.12 -18.98
C MET A 47 -13.73 4.08 -20.50
N PRO A 48 -13.93 5.23 -21.17
CA PRO A 48 -14.21 5.29 -22.60
C PRO A 48 -13.00 4.89 -23.44
N PRO A 49 -13.19 4.57 -24.73
CA PRO A 49 -12.21 3.86 -25.54
C PRO A 49 -11.16 4.81 -26.13
N HIS A 50 -10.32 5.45 -25.32
CA HIS A 50 -9.19 6.25 -25.83
C HIS A 50 -7.91 6.27 -24.96
N GLY A 51 -7.71 5.34 -24.02
CA GLY A 51 -6.42 5.22 -23.32
C GLY A 51 -5.36 4.59 -24.23
N ARG A 52 -4.33 5.34 -24.60
CA ARG A 52 -3.13 4.77 -25.24
C ARG A 52 -2.40 3.93 -24.19
N ALA A 53 -1.76 2.83 -24.60
CA ALA A 53 -0.91 2.07 -23.68
C ALA A 53 0.18 2.99 -23.09
N GLY A 54 0.19 3.17 -21.77
CA GLY A 54 1.11 4.05 -21.04
C GLY A 54 0.60 5.47 -20.76
N ASP A 55 -0.71 5.67 -20.77
CA ASP A 55 -1.44 6.88 -20.37
C ASP A 55 -2.70 6.40 -19.62
N ALA A 56 -2.57 6.25 -18.30
CA ALA A 56 -3.48 5.48 -17.46
C ALA A 56 -4.76 6.23 -17.07
N ASP A 57 -4.75 7.56 -17.08
CA ASP A 57 -5.90 8.41 -16.81
C ASP A 57 -6.51 9.06 -18.06
N GLY A 58 -5.83 8.96 -19.21
CA GLY A 58 -6.33 9.38 -20.51
C GLY A 58 -6.17 10.87 -20.77
N ASP A 59 -5.27 11.54 -20.05
CA ASP A 59 -5.07 12.99 -20.07
C ASP A 59 -4.14 13.45 -21.21
N THR A 60 -3.62 12.51 -22.00
CA THR A 60 -2.69 12.68 -23.12
C THR A 60 -1.21 12.85 -22.76
N VAL A 61 -0.86 12.76 -21.47
CA VAL A 61 0.50 12.72 -20.95
C VAL A 61 0.86 11.27 -20.63
N PRO A 62 2.00 10.75 -21.13
CA PRO A 62 2.40 9.38 -20.79
C PRO A 62 2.80 9.24 -19.31
N ASP A 63 2.41 8.15 -18.65
CA ASP A 63 2.67 7.85 -17.22
C ASP A 63 4.13 8.08 -16.80
N ALA A 64 5.09 7.84 -17.70
CA ALA A 64 6.52 7.99 -17.44
C ALA A 64 6.98 9.45 -17.32
N SER A 65 6.16 10.40 -17.75
CA SER A 65 6.40 11.85 -17.76
C SER A 65 5.29 12.63 -17.07
N ASP A 66 4.32 11.93 -16.50
CA ASP A 66 3.14 12.49 -15.88
C ASP A 66 3.39 12.72 -14.38
N ASN A 67 3.20 13.96 -13.92
CA ASN A 67 3.29 14.28 -12.49
C ASN A 67 2.03 13.88 -11.69
N CYS A 68 1.00 13.35 -12.36
CA CYS A 68 -0.18 12.71 -11.76
C CYS A 68 -0.69 11.47 -12.55
N PRO A 69 0.03 10.34 -12.59
CA PRO A 69 -0.26 9.18 -13.47
C PRO A 69 -1.62 8.48 -13.36
N LEU A 70 -2.51 8.94 -12.49
CA LEU A 70 -3.83 8.35 -12.22
C LEU A 70 -4.94 9.42 -12.16
N VAL A 71 -4.63 10.68 -12.45
CA VAL A 71 -5.51 11.82 -12.24
C VAL A 71 -5.32 12.80 -13.38
N ASP A 72 -6.31 12.83 -14.28
CA ASP A 72 -6.35 13.68 -15.47
C ASP A 72 -5.88 15.12 -15.20
N ASN A 73 -4.68 15.46 -15.66
CA ASN A 73 -4.06 16.77 -15.46
C ASN A 73 -3.18 17.18 -16.66
N PRO A 74 -3.77 17.38 -17.86
CA PRO A 74 -3.04 17.60 -19.11
C PRO A 74 -2.09 18.80 -19.08
N ASP A 75 -2.33 19.76 -18.19
CA ASP A 75 -1.53 20.97 -18.01
C ASP A 75 -0.29 20.75 -17.14
N GLN A 76 -0.15 19.60 -16.48
CA GLN A 76 1.01 19.16 -15.69
C GLN A 76 1.50 20.23 -14.71
N THR A 77 0.57 21.01 -14.15
CA THR A 77 0.91 22.12 -13.26
C THR A 77 1.47 21.55 -11.96
N ASP A 78 2.67 22.00 -11.60
CA ASP A 78 3.38 21.69 -10.37
C ASP A 78 3.90 23.03 -9.84
N SER A 79 3.14 23.61 -8.91
CA SER A 79 3.34 24.98 -8.43
C SER A 79 4.52 25.12 -7.48
N ASP A 80 4.93 24.03 -6.81
CA ASP A 80 6.00 24.03 -5.82
C ASP A 80 7.28 23.32 -6.29
N GLY A 81 7.20 22.59 -7.41
CA GLY A 81 8.32 21.99 -8.13
C GLY A 81 8.80 20.67 -7.54
N ASP A 82 7.94 19.95 -6.82
CA ASP A 82 8.29 18.69 -6.15
C ASP A 82 8.15 17.44 -7.04
N GLY A 83 7.62 17.61 -8.26
CA GLY A 83 7.39 16.53 -9.23
C GLY A 83 6.04 15.83 -9.09
N ILE A 84 5.15 16.31 -8.21
CA ILE A 84 3.74 15.90 -8.10
C ILE A 84 2.88 17.05 -8.63
N GLY A 85 1.91 16.75 -9.49
CA GLY A 85 1.05 17.81 -10.03
C GLY A 85 0.02 18.29 -9.01
N ASP A 86 -0.30 19.59 -9.04
CA ASP A 86 -1.32 20.24 -8.20
C ASP A 86 -2.68 19.49 -8.22
N ALA A 87 -2.96 18.76 -9.31
CA ALA A 87 -4.19 18.00 -9.51
C ALA A 87 -4.26 16.72 -8.67
N CYS A 88 -3.13 16.04 -8.46
CA CYS A 88 -3.01 14.85 -7.61
C CYS A 88 -2.33 15.13 -6.28
N GLU A 89 -1.86 16.36 -6.09
CA GLU A 89 -1.43 16.85 -4.82
C GLU A 89 -2.60 16.79 -3.83
N GLY A 90 -2.39 16.03 -2.76
CA GLY A 90 -3.43 15.78 -1.78
C GLY A 90 -4.56 14.85 -2.25
N LEU A 91 -4.48 14.22 -3.44
CA LEU A 91 -5.41 13.15 -3.79
C LEU A 91 -5.10 11.87 -3.03
N ALA A 92 -6.17 11.13 -2.75
CA ALA A 92 -6.13 10.05 -1.78
C ALA A 92 -5.19 8.93 -2.26
N LEU A 93 -4.15 8.62 -1.49
CA LEU A 93 -3.35 7.42 -1.69
C LEU A 93 -4.28 6.21 -1.62
N GLY A 94 -4.48 5.54 -2.74
CA GLY A 94 -5.21 4.28 -2.79
C GLY A 94 -4.31 3.16 -2.31
N ILE A 95 -4.31 2.87 -1.01
CA ILE A 95 -3.44 1.83 -0.43
C ILE A 95 -4.12 0.47 -0.61
N PRO A 96 -3.58 -0.44 -1.45
CA PRO A 96 -4.15 -1.76 -1.63
C PRO A 96 -3.88 -2.60 -0.37
N LEU A 97 -4.95 -3.06 0.26
CA LEU A 97 -4.90 -3.99 1.39
C LEU A 97 -5.29 -5.37 0.88
N GLY A 98 -4.45 -6.37 1.14
CA GLY A 98 -4.75 -7.77 0.87
C GLY A 98 -5.21 -8.51 2.11
N PRO A 99 -5.79 -9.73 1.99
CA PRO A 99 -6.09 -10.56 3.13
C PRO A 99 -4.80 -10.91 3.89
N GLY A 100 -4.86 -10.97 5.21
CA GLY A 100 -3.69 -11.19 6.06
C GLY A 100 -3.08 -9.89 6.57
N TRP A 101 -1.80 -9.93 6.92
CA TRP A 101 -1.09 -8.82 7.54
C TRP A 101 -0.63 -7.80 6.50
N ASN A 102 -0.99 -6.54 6.72
CA ASN A 102 -0.56 -5.38 5.94
C ASN A 102 0.19 -4.44 6.88
N HIS A 103 1.32 -3.91 6.44
CA HIS A 103 2.05 -2.84 7.13
C HIS A 103 1.84 -1.56 6.33
N VAL A 104 1.18 -0.57 6.94
CA VAL A 104 0.67 0.60 6.20
C VAL A 104 1.01 1.89 6.92
N CYS A 105 1.31 2.93 6.14
CA CYS A 105 1.48 4.26 6.68
C CYS A 105 0.11 4.93 6.76
N TYR A 106 -0.29 5.35 7.96
CA TYR A 106 -1.46 6.21 8.09
C TYR A 106 -1.05 7.65 7.78
N THR A 107 -1.69 8.35 6.85
CA THR A 107 -1.25 9.67 6.34
C THR A 107 -2.24 10.80 6.64
N GLU A 108 -3.45 10.48 7.06
CA GLU A 108 -4.51 11.44 7.36
C GLU A 108 -4.32 12.16 8.71
N ALA A 109 -5.11 13.20 8.93
CA ALA A 109 -5.17 13.93 10.19
C ALA A 109 -5.51 13.01 11.37
N GLU A 110 -5.14 13.44 12.59
CA GLU A 110 -5.42 12.65 13.78
C GLU A 110 -6.94 12.52 14.01
N GLN A 111 -7.41 11.28 14.18
CA GLN A 111 -8.83 10.99 14.40
C GLN A 111 -9.03 9.67 15.18
N PRO A 112 -10.25 9.41 15.69
CA PRO A 112 -10.60 8.12 16.26
C PRO A 112 -10.37 6.98 15.26
N ILE A 113 -9.83 5.85 15.73
CA ILE A 113 -9.53 4.71 14.87
C ILE A 113 -10.79 4.16 14.17
N GLU A 114 -11.95 4.24 14.83
CA GLU A 114 -13.23 3.85 14.25
C GLU A 114 -13.61 4.73 13.03
N HIS A 115 -13.29 6.02 13.07
CA HIS A 115 -13.52 6.90 11.92
C HIS A 115 -12.52 6.63 10.79
N ALA A 116 -11.24 6.45 11.13
CA ALA A 116 -10.19 6.16 10.14
C ALA A 116 -10.46 4.88 9.32
N LEU A 117 -11.10 3.88 9.94
CA LEU A 117 -11.36 2.57 9.31
C LEU A 117 -12.81 2.44 8.81
N ALA A 118 -13.64 3.48 8.90
CA ALA A 118 -15.09 3.38 8.70
C ALA A 118 -15.50 2.78 7.35
N ALA A 119 -14.73 3.06 6.28
CA ALA A 119 -15.04 2.60 4.93
C ALA A 119 -14.85 1.09 4.71
N PHE A 120 -14.08 0.41 5.55
CA PHE A 120 -13.74 -1.01 5.38
C PHE A 120 -13.68 -1.77 6.72
N MET A 121 -14.34 -1.26 7.75
CA MET A 121 -14.26 -1.78 9.12
C MET A 121 -14.61 -3.26 9.24
N ASP A 122 -15.57 -3.74 8.43
CA ASP A 122 -15.97 -5.15 8.43
C ASP A 122 -14.87 -6.10 7.94
N GLY A 123 -13.92 -5.59 7.14
CA GLY A 123 -12.76 -6.33 6.67
C GLY A 123 -11.58 -6.34 7.64
N VAL A 124 -11.63 -5.59 8.74
CA VAL A 124 -10.53 -5.46 9.71
C VAL A 124 -10.71 -6.45 10.86
N ALA A 125 -9.78 -7.39 11.01
CA ALA A 125 -9.77 -8.33 12.14
C ALA A 125 -9.04 -7.76 13.37
N ALA A 126 -7.92 -7.09 13.16
CA ALA A 126 -7.13 -6.47 14.22
C ALA A 126 -6.21 -5.37 13.68
N VAL A 127 -5.91 -4.38 14.53
CA VAL A 127 -4.91 -3.35 14.26
C VAL A 127 -3.89 -3.36 15.38
N TYR A 128 -2.60 -3.30 15.03
CA TYR A 128 -1.51 -3.20 15.99
C TYR A 128 -0.64 -1.98 15.67
N ARG A 129 -0.10 -1.37 16.72
CA ARG A 129 0.87 -0.28 16.63
C ARG A 129 2.05 -0.58 17.54
N LEU A 130 3.25 -0.66 16.97
CA LEU A 130 4.47 -0.86 17.73
C LEU A 130 4.76 0.38 18.59
N ARG A 131 5.09 0.16 19.86
CA ARG A 131 5.46 1.22 20.80
C ARG A 131 6.98 1.32 20.93
N PRO A 132 7.51 2.48 21.33
CA PRO A 132 8.95 2.67 21.57
C PRO A 132 9.54 1.70 22.62
N ASP A 133 8.73 1.27 23.59
CA ASP A 133 9.12 0.30 24.63
C ASP A 133 9.12 -1.16 24.13
N GLN A 134 9.07 -1.38 22.81
CA GLN A 134 9.02 -2.70 22.16
C GLN A 134 7.71 -3.48 22.45
N GLY A 135 6.72 -2.84 23.08
CA GLY A 135 5.38 -3.35 23.23
C GLY A 135 4.49 -3.04 22.03
N TYR A 136 3.23 -3.47 22.10
CA TYR A 136 2.22 -3.17 21.08
C TYR A 136 0.96 -2.60 21.72
N ASP A 137 0.45 -1.53 21.13
CA ASP A 137 -0.97 -1.20 21.22
C ASP A 137 -1.75 -2.04 20.21
N ARG A 138 -3.03 -2.25 20.51
CA ARG A 138 -3.93 -3.12 19.76
C ARG A 138 -5.34 -2.52 19.72
N TRP A 139 -6.06 -2.80 18.65
CA TRP A 139 -7.49 -2.50 18.54
C TRP A 139 -8.21 -3.59 17.75
N PHE A 140 -9.45 -3.84 18.17
CA PHE A 140 -10.33 -4.85 17.60
C PHE A 140 -11.75 -4.25 17.48
N PRO A 141 -12.39 -4.28 16.29
CA PRO A 141 -13.65 -3.56 16.03
C PRO A 141 -14.82 -3.92 16.96
N ARG A 142 -14.76 -5.07 17.64
CA ARG A 142 -15.83 -5.58 18.50
C ARG A 142 -15.33 -6.07 19.86
N ARG A 143 -14.12 -5.67 20.26
CA ARG A 143 -13.53 -6.04 21.57
C ARG A 143 -12.89 -4.81 22.24
N PRO A 144 -13.68 -3.77 22.59
CA PRO A 144 -13.15 -2.54 23.17
C PRO A 144 -12.47 -2.78 24.53
N GLU A 145 -12.86 -3.81 25.27
CA GLU A 145 -12.32 -4.14 26.59
C GLU A 145 -10.86 -4.62 26.58
N VAL A 146 -10.35 -5.03 25.42
CA VAL A 146 -8.95 -5.41 25.20
C VAL A 146 -8.25 -4.49 24.20
N SER A 147 -8.93 -3.45 23.71
CA SER A 147 -8.39 -2.46 22.79
C SER A 147 -7.84 -1.27 23.56
N ASN A 148 -6.68 -0.76 23.13
CA ASN A 148 -6.05 0.41 23.73
C ASN A 148 -5.59 1.46 22.70
N ILE A 149 -5.70 1.20 21.40
CA ILE A 149 -5.65 2.26 20.39
C ILE A 149 -7.05 2.90 20.34
N THR A 150 -7.12 4.20 20.65
CA THR A 150 -8.35 5.00 20.52
C THR A 150 -8.23 6.01 19.40
N THR A 151 -7.02 6.50 19.14
CA THR A 151 -6.71 7.46 18.08
C THR A 151 -5.54 6.98 17.22
N VAL A 152 -5.60 7.35 15.94
CA VAL A 152 -4.52 7.23 14.97
C VAL A 152 -4.06 8.62 14.60
N SER A 153 -2.75 8.81 14.45
CA SER A 153 -2.12 10.11 14.17
C SER A 153 -1.32 10.01 12.88
N PRO A 154 -1.22 11.09 12.09
CA PRO A 154 -0.52 11.07 10.81
C PRO A 154 0.91 10.54 10.93
N TYR A 155 1.31 9.80 9.91
CA TYR A 155 2.61 9.16 9.73
C TYR A 155 3.00 8.20 10.85
N LYS A 156 2.00 7.57 11.48
CA LYS A 156 2.20 6.44 12.38
C LYS A 156 1.87 5.14 11.66
N PRO A 157 2.85 4.23 11.50
CA PRO A 157 2.59 2.95 10.88
C PRO A 157 1.62 2.10 11.68
N LEU A 158 0.80 1.35 10.97
CA LEU A 158 -0.15 0.39 11.52
C LEU A 158 0.08 -0.98 10.89
N LEU A 159 -0.09 -2.03 11.69
CA LEU A 159 -0.17 -3.42 11.22
C LEU A 159 -1.64 -3.82 11.23
N LEU A 160 -2.23 -3.98 10.04
CA LEU A 160 -3.64 -4.34 9.86
C LEU A 160 -3.73 -5.81 9.48
N LEU A 161 -4.49 -6.57 10.25
CA LEU A 161 -4.93 -7.91 9.85
C LEU A 161 -6.27 -7.79 9.15
N MET A 162 -6.30 -8.10 7.86
CA MET A 162 -7.47 -7.99 7.00
C MET A 162 -8.04 -9.37 6.67
N SER A 163 -9.35 -9.50 6.59
CA SER A 163 -10.02 -10.73 6.15
C SER A 163 -10.28 -10.78 4.64
N GLU A 164 -10.27 -9.63 3.98
CA GLU A 164 -10.56 -9.49 2.55
C GLU A 164 -9.74 -8.34 1.95
N SER A 165 -9.67 -8.31 0.62
CA SER A 165 -8.99 -7.23 -0.09
C SER A 165 -9.84 -5.96 -0.11
N THR A 166 -9.19 -4.80 0.01
CA THR A 166 -9.83 -3.49 -0.19
C THR A 166 -8.79 -2.47 -0.64
N VAL A 167 -9.23 -1.27 -1.03
CA VAL A 167 -8.35 -0.13 -1.26
C VAL A 167 -8.70 0.93 -0.22
N TRP A 168 -7.74 1.26 0.64
CA TRP A 168 -7.88 2.32 1.63
C TRP A 168 -7.39 3.63 1.04
N ALA A 169 -8.34 4.47 0.61
CA ALA A 169 -8.07 5.84 0.20
C ALA A 169 -7.69 6.69 1.42
N GLN A 170 -6.49 7.29 1.42
CA GLN A 170 -6.03 8.18 2.49
C GLN A 170 -5.57 9.54 1.96
N GLN A 171 -5.98 10.64 2.60
CA GLN A 171 -5.57 12.01 2.24
C GLN A 171 -4.33 12.43 3.03
N PRO A 172 -3.13 12.57 2.42
CA PRO A 172 -1.93 12.92 3.16
C PRO A 172 -1.99 14.33 3.77
N THR A 173 -1.48 14.44 4.99
CA THR A 173 -1.23 15.74 5.66
C THR A 173 0.17 16.28 5.32
N MET A 174 0.60 17.40 5.94
CA MET A 174 1.97 17.93 5.76
C MET A 174 3.04 16.87 6.06
N LEU A 175 3.96 16.65 5.12
CA LEU A 175 4.99 15.60 5.21
C LEU A 175 5.83 15.70 6.49
N LEU A 176 6.21 14.53 7.02
CA LEU A 176 7.29 14.45 8.00
C LEU A 176 8.62 14.70 7.30
N THR A 177 9.49 15.46 7.96
CA THR A 177 10.88 15.68 7.54
C THR A 177 11.87 14.80 8.30
N SER A 178 11.42 14.12 9.35
CA SER A 178 12.26 13.18 10.10
C SER A 178 11.45 12.22 10.97
N ALA A 179 12.10 11.13 11.38
CA ALA A 179 11.62 10.20 12.39
C ALA A 179 12.69 9.97 13.47
N SER A 180 12.30 9.99 14.74
CA SER A 180 13.18 9.62 15.85
C SER A 180 13.11 8.13 16.11
N LEU A 181 14.28 7.49 16.19
CA LEU A 181 14.43 6.06 16.45
C LEU A 181 14.81 5.84 17.92
N THR A 182 14.30 4.75 18.49
CA THR A 182 14.75 4.22 19.78
C THR A 182 15.55 2.94 19.58
N GLN A 183 16.45 2.62 20.49
CA GLN A 183 17.18 1.35 20.43
C GLN A 183 16.21 0.16 20.35
N GLY A 184 16.45 -0.76 19.41
CA GLY A 184 15.56 -1.88 19.13
C GLY A 184 14.73 -1.67 17.86
N TRP A 185 13.58 -2.31 17.81
CA TRP A 185 12.68 -2.26 16.67
C TRP A 185 11.91 -0.94 16.63
N ASN A 186 11.88 -0.35 15.44
CA ASN A 186 11.13 0.85 15.11
C ASN A 186 10.27 0.57 13.90
N SER A 187 9.05 1.08 13.90
CA SER A 187 8.17 1.06 12.75
C SER A 187 8.06 2.50 12.27
N VAL A 188 8.47 2.76 11.02
CA VAL A 188 8.61 4.11 10.49
C VAL A 188 7.90 4.23 9.14
N CYS A 189 7.18 5.33 8.95
CA CYS A 189 6.74 5.77 7.63
C CYS A 189 7.89 6.54 6.97
N TYR A 190 8.38 6.05 5.85
CA TYR A 190 9.29 6.81 5.01
C TYR A 190 8.51 7.86 4.23
N THR A 191 8.85 9.14 4.35
CA THR A 191 8.16 10.24 3.64
C THR A 191 9.09 11.01 2.71
N GLY A 192 10.32 10.54 2.53
CA GLY A 192 11.27 11.16 1.61
C GLY A 192 10.97 10.84 0.15
N THR A 193 11.69 11.51 -0.74
CA THR A 193 11.70 11.20 -2.17
C THR A 193 12.17 9.76 -2.45
N ALA A 194 11.65 9.17 -3.51
CA ALA A 194 11.96 7.79 -3.85
C ALA A 194 13.45 7.58 -4.18
N LYS A 195 14.12 6.64 -3.51
CA LYS A 195 15.54 6.32 -3.76
C LYS A 195 15.95 4.96 -3.21
N SER A 196 17.16 4.52 -3.57
CA SER A 196 17.73 3.28 -3.03
C SER A 196 17.80 3.30 -1.49
N PRO A 197 17.68 2.16 -0.81
CA PRO A 197 17.80 2.09 0.65
C PRO A 197 19.09 2.73 1.18
N GLU A 198 20.22 2.52 0.50
CA GLU A 198 21.51 3.11 0.85
C GLU A 198 21.46 4.65 0.89
N GLY A 199 20.87 5.27 -0.14
CA GLY A 199 20.68 6.72 -0.19
C GLY A 199 19.70 7.21 0.87
N ALA A 200 18.56 6.52 1.02
CA ALA A 200 17.50 6.87 1.96
C ALA A 200 17.97 6.79 3.41
N THR A 201 18.83 5.84 3.77
CA THR A 201 19.33 5.65 5.14
C THR A 201 20.70 6.27 5.37
N SER A 202 21.22 7.09 4.45
CA SER A 202 22.58 7.65 4.53
C SER A 202 22.83 8.44 5.82
N SER A 203 21.83 9.16 6.33
CA SER A 203 21.93 9.93 7.58
C SER A 203 21.99 9.07 8.85
N ILE A 204 21.72 7.76 8.74
CA ILE A 204 21.64 6.82 9.86
C ILE A 204 22.42 5.53 9.57
N ALA A 205 23.31 5.51 8.58
CA ALA A 205 23.89 4.28 8.03
C ALA A 205 24.64 3.41 9.06
N GLU A 206 25.16 4.02 10.13
CA GLU A 206 25.88 3.34 11.22
C GLU A 206 24.98 2.97 12.42
N ASP A 207 23.74 3.44 12.43
CA ASP A 207 22.86 3.41 13.60
C ASP A 207 21.79 2.30 13.57
N PHE A 208 21.76 1.50 12.51
CA PHE A 208 20.83 0.37 12.39
C PHE A 208 21.48 -0.86 11.74
N ALA A 209 20.98 -2.03 12.10
CA ALA A 209 21.50 -3.30 11.60
C ALA A 209 20.77 -3.82 10.36
N ILE A 210 19.45 -3.61 10.31
CA ILE A 210 18.60 -4.16 9.25
C ILE A 210 17.28 -3.38 9.15
N LEU A 211 16.77 -3.29 7.93
CA LEU A 211 15.48 -2.72 7.57
C LEU A 211 14.67 -3.79 6.85
N TYR A 212 13.40 -3.95 7.22
CA TYR A 212 12.44 -4.83 6.56
C TYR A 212 11.27 -4.04 5.97
N MET A 213 10.75 -4.53 4.85
CA MET A 213 9.48 -4.13 4.26
C MET A 213 8.62 -5.36 4.05
N PHE A 214 7.31 -5.20 4.24
CA PHE A 214 6.34 -6.26 3.99
C PHE A 214 5.44 -5.80 2.84
N GLY A 215 5.55 -6.46 1.69
CA GLY A 215 4.63 -6.22 0.58
C GLY A 215 3.26 -6.82 0.88
N SER A 216 2.23 -6.32 0.18
CA SER A 216 0.89 -6.91 0.17
C SER A 216 0.87 -8.32 -0.44
N ASP A 217 1.93 -8.70 -1.16
CA ASP A 217 2.22 -10.06 -1.64
C ASP A 217 2.68 -11.01 -0.51
N GLY A 218 2.86 -10.50 0.72
CA GLY A 218 3.38 -11.24 1.86
C GLY A 218 4.89 -11.51 1.78
N ALA A 219 5.58 -11.00 0.75
CA ALA A 219 7.01 -11.18 0.61
C ALA A 219 7.76 -10.16 1.49
N GLY A 220 8.51 -10.68 2.46
CA GLY A 220 9.43 -9.87 3.25
C GLY A 220 10.65 -9.48 2.42
N ARG A 221 10.82 -8.17 2.20
CA ARG A 221 12.04 -7.59 1.62
C ARG A 221 12.89 -7.01 2.75
N ARG A 222 14.20 -6.95 2.56
CA ARG A 222 15.13 -6.44 3.56
C ARG A 222 16.31 -5.73 2.95
N TYR A 223 16.91 -4.87 3.74
CA TYR A 223 18.14 -4.17 3.45
C TYR A 223 19.05 -4.20 4.67
N GLY A 224 20.27 -4.67 4.48
CA GLY A 224 21.34 -4.63 5.47
C GLY A 224 22.50 -3.78 4.93
N PRO A 225 22.89 -2.69 5.59
CA PRO A 225 24.00 -1.84 5.14
C PRO A 225 25.28 -2.64 4.87
N GLY A 226 25.88 -2.44 3.69
CA GLY A 226 27.09 -3.14 3.27
C GLY A 226 26.92 -4.66 3.06
N ARG A 227 25.68 -5.17 3.00
CA ARG A 227 25.37 -6.60 2.83
C ARG A 227 24.47 -6.86 1.62
N PRO A 228 24.99 -6.73 0.38
CA PRO A 228 24.21 -6.92 -0.83
C PRO A 228 23.67 -8.35 -0.98
N GLU A 229 24.32 -9.35 -0.37
CA GLU A 229 23.93 -10.76 -0.44
C GLU A 229 22.65 -11.10 0.31
N VAL A 230 22.24 -10.25 1.27
CA VAL A 230 20.98 -10.40 1.99
C VAL A 230 19.96 -9.32 1.64
N SER A 231 20.37 -8.29 0.88
CA SER A 231 19.55 -7.11 0.56
C SER A 231 18.81 -7.29 -0.76
N ASN A 232 17.50 -7.07 -0.76
CA ASN A 232 16.64 -7.23 -1.93
C ASN A 232 15.57 -6.12 -2.05
N ILE A 233 15.66 -5.07 -1.24
CA ILE A 233 14.89 -3.84 -1.46
C ILE A 233 15.62 -3.04 -2.54
N ALA A 234 14.96 -2.82 -3.67
CA ALA A 234 15.51 -2.00 -4.76
C ALA A 234 15.41 -0.50 -4.44
N GLN A 235 14.28 -0.08 -3.90
CA GLN A 235 13.91 1.31 -3.69
C GLN A 235 13.00 1.43 -2.47
N LEU A 236 13.11 2.54 -1.75
CA LEU A 236 12.11 3.02 -0.80
C LEU A 236 11.30 4.11 -1.50
N GLU A 237 10.00 3.92 -1.56
CA GLU A 237 9.01 4.83 -2.10
C GLU A 237 8.41 5.69 -0.99
N ARG A 238 7.93 6.89 -1.34
CA ARG A 238 7.21 7.76 -0.42
C ARG A 238 6.01 6.99 0.15
N TYR A 239 5.85 7.04 1.47
CA TYR A 239 4.86 6.34 2.30
C TYR A 239 5.08 4.84 2.52
N ASP A 240 6.22 4.29 2.06
CA ASP A 240 6.62 2.95 2.48
C ASP A 240 6.73 2.87 4.00
N THR A 241 6.23 1.78 4.55
CA THR A 241 6.49 1.45 5.96
C THR A 241 7.61 0.46 6.09
N VAL A 242 8.53 0.78 6.99
CA VAL A 242 9.69 -0.04 7.27
C VAL A 242 9.71 -0.46 8.73
N LEU A 243 10.14 -1.69 8.97
CA LEU A 243 10.47 -2.19 10.30
C LEU A 243 11.99 -2.25 10.43
N MET A 244 12.56 -1.41 11.27
CA MET A 244 14.01 -1.17 11.37
C MET A 244 14.53 -1.54 12.76
N LEU A 245 15.67 -2.24 12.81
CA LEU A 245 16.38 -2.54 14.04
C LEU A 245 17.52 -1.52 14.26
N ALA A 246 17.25 -0.49 15.05
CA ALA A 246 18.25 0.50 15.45
C ALA A 246 19.16 -0.06 16.56
N THR A 247 20.46 0.17 16.44
CA THR A 247 21.49 -0.41 17.31
C THR A 247 21.99 0.55 18.40
N GLU A 248 21.92 1.85 18.17
CA GLU A 248 22.47 2.86 19.08
C GLU A 248 21.49 3.26 20.23
N PRO A 249 21.99 3.50 21.47
CA PRO A 249 21.14 3.81 22.64
C PRO A 249 20.64 5.26 22.72
N GLY A 250 21.16 6.18 21.91
CA GLY A 250 20.81 7.60 21.91
C GLY A 250 20.03 7.98 20.66
N ALA A 251 18.81 8.50 20.81
CA ALA A 251 17.81 8.63 19.75
C ALA A 251 18.36 9.13 18.39
N THR A 252 18.63 8.18 17.49
CA THR A 252 18.98 8.46 16.10
C THR A 252 17.81 9.18 15.43
N THR A 253 18.10 10.28 14.73
CA THR A 253 17.10 10.97 13.93
C THR A 253 17.33 10.64 12.47
N TRP A 254 16.38 9.93 11.87
CA TRP A 254 16.37 9.68 10.44
C TRP A 254 15.70 10.85 9.74
N THR A 255 16.47 11.61 8.95
CA THR A 255 15.97 12.75 8.18
C THR A 255 15.52 12.31 6.80
N PHE A 256 14.40 12.85 6.35
CA PHE A 256 13.86 12.62 5.01
C PHE A 256 14.14 13.85 4.16
N GLU A 257 14.74 13.64 2.99
CA GLU A 257 14.84 14.69 1.99
C GLU A 257 13.43 14.93 1.43
N PRO A 258 12.92 16.18 1.48
CA PRO A 258 11.62 16.53 0.92
C PRO A 258 11.55 16.19 -0.57
#